data_AF-A0A6V7UFE5-F1
#
_entry.id   AF-A0A6V7UFE5-F1
#
_cell.length_a   1.000
_cell.length_b   1.000
_cell.length_c   1.000
_cell.angle_alpha   90.00
_cell.angle_beta   90.00
_cell.angle_gamma   90.00
#
_symmetry.space_group_name_H-M   'P 1'
#
loop_
_entity.id
_entity.type
_entity.pdbx_description
1 polymer ?
#
loop_
_entity_poly.entity_id
_entity_poly.type
_entity_poly.pdbx_seq_one_letter_code
_entity_poly.pdbx_strand_id
1 'polypeptide(L)' 'MNFSEEQICYLEDFFGNTCHYPDSYQKEEIARRLNITTDRITVWFQNRRSKFRKLVRAKNSKFKDWEFKLNLKFDSKEK' A
#
# COMPACT_ATOMS: atom_id res chain seq x y z
N MET A 1 5.48 19.64 1.52
CA MET A 1 4.14 19.89 2.10
C MET A 1 3.56 18.56 2.56
N ASN A 2 3.22 18.44 3.83
CA ASN A 2 2.63 17.23 4.39
C ASN A 2 1.10 17.29 4.25
N PHE A 3 0.45 16.13 4.24
CA PHE A 3 -1.01 16.04 4.39
C PHE A 3 -1.34 16.12 5.89
N SER A 4 -2.50 16.67 6.23
CA SER A 4 -3.01 16.59 7.61
C SER A 4 -3.40 15.16 7.95
N GLU A 5 -3.52 14.86 9.24
CA GLU A 5 -3.95 13.54 9.71
C GLU A 5 -5.36 13.19 9.21
N GLU A 6 -6.28 14.16 9.20
CA GLU A 6 -7.62 14.02 8.63
C GLU A 6 -7.58 13.68 7.13
N GLN A 7 -6.74 14.38 6.36
CA GLN A 7 -6.56 14.11 4.93
C GLN A 7 -6.00 12.71 4.68
N ILE A 8 -5.04 12.27 5.49
CA ILE A 8 -4.47 10.91 5.40
C ILE A 8 -5.52 9.87 5.74
N CYS A 9 -6.30 10.08 6.82
CA CYS A 9 -7.34 9.17 7.25
C CYS A 9 -8.37 8.94 6.12
N TYR A 10 -8.86 10.03 5.52
CA TYR A 10 -9.81 9.93 4.40
C TYR A 10 -9.22 9.22 3.18
N LEU A 11 -7.96 9.52 2.82
CA LEU A 11 -7.29 8.90 1.68
C LEU A 11 -7.03 7.40 1.90
N GLU A 12 -6.66 6.99 3.13
CA GLU A 12 -6.49 5.58 3.49
C GLU A 12 -7.82 4.84 3.52
N ASP A 13 -8.88 5.45 4.04
CA ASP A 13 -10.24 4.89 4.05
C ASP A 13 -10.74 4.66 2.62
N PHE A 14 -10.63 5.66 1.75
CA PHE A 14 -10.99 5.52 0.34
C PHE A 14 -10.15 4.45 -0.37
N PHE A 15 -8.84 4.40 -0.09
CA PHE A 15 -7.94 3.39 -0.67
C PHE A 15 -8.29 1.98 -0.23
N GLY A 16 -8.75 1.78 1.01
CA GLY A 16 -9.13 0.48 1.56
C GLY A 16 -10.53 0.01 1.18
N ASN A 17 -11.50 0.93 1.17
CA ASN A 17 -12.92 0.61 1.06
C ASN A 17 -13.52 0.85 -0.33
N THR A 18 -13.00 1.82 -1.09
CA THR A 18 -13.62 2.23 -2.36
C THR A 18 -12.82 1.75 -3.56
N CYS A 19 -11.58 2.20 -3.73
CA CYS A 19 -10.78 1.85 -4.90
C CYS A 19 -9.29 2.18 -4.75
N HIS A 20 -8.43 1.26 -5.21
CA HIS A 20 -6.98 1.48 -5.28
C HIS A 20 -6.50 2.31 -6.49
N TYR A 21 -7.39 2.52 -7.47
CA TYR A 21 -7.13 3.24 -8.73
C TYR A 21 -8.28 4.22 -9.00
N PRO A 22 -8.30 5.39 -8.34
CA PRO A 22 -9.35 6.37 -8.57
C PRO A 22 -9.32 6.91 -10.00
N ASP A 23 -10.50 6.98 -10.62
CA ASP A 23 -10.76 7.68 -11.88
C ASP A 23 -10.64 9.22 -11.72
N SER A 24 -10.55 9.95 -12.83
CA SER A 24 -10.57 11.41 -12.91
C SER A 24 -11.73 12.03 -12.11
N TYR A 25 -12.95 11.51 -12.23
CA TYR A 25 -14.10 12.03 -11.46
C TYR A 25 -13.92 11.83 -9.95
N GLN A 26 -13.44 10.65 -9.55
CA GLN A 26 -13.20 10.34 -8.14
C GLN A 26 -12.09 11.22 -7.56
N LYS A 27 -11.05 11.51 -8.34
CA LYS A 27 -9.98 12.43 -7.92
C LYS A 27 -10.49 13.84 -7.72
N GLU A 28 -11.37 14.33 -8.59
CA GLU A 28 -11.96 15.66 -8.47
C GLU A 28 -12.83 15.79 -7.22
N GLU A 29 -13.64 14.78 -6.92
CA GLU A 29 -14.48 14.81 -5.71
C GLU A 29 -13.65 14.78 -4.42
N ILE A 30 -12.60 13.95 -4.38
CA ILE A 30 -11.67 13.91 -3.24
C ILE A 30 -10.90 15.23 -3.12
N ALA A 31 -10.46 15.79 -4.24
CA ALA A 31 -9.75 17.08 -4.30
C ALA A 31 -10.59 18.21 -3.70
N ARG A 32 -11.86 18.27 -4.10
CA ARG A 32 -12.85 19.23 -3.60
C ARG A 32 -13.11 19.05 -2.11
N ARG A 33 -13.27 17.80 -1.65
CA ARG A 33 -13.60 17.49 -0.25
C ARG A 33 -12.46 17.75 0.73
N LEU A 34 -11.22 17.44 0.33
CA LEU A 34 -10.03 17.61 1.16
C LEU A 34 -9.27 18.93 0.91
N ASN A 35 -9.79 19.74 -0.02
CA ASN A 35 -9.19 20.99 -0.49
C ASN A 35 -7.72 20.84 -0.92
N ILE A 36 -7.46 19.84 -1.75
CA ILE A 36 -6.13 19.52 -2.32
C ILE A 36 -6.22 19.33 -3.83
N THR A 37 -5.11 19.46 -4.56
CA THR A 37 -5.11 19.26 -6.01
C THR A 37 -5.18 17.77 -6.40
N THR A 38 -5.76 17.50 -7.57
CA THR A 38 -5.80 16.14 -8.17
C THR A 38 -4.41 15.56 -8.41
N ASP A 39 -3.40 16.41 -8.65
CA ASP A 39 -1.99 16.02 -8.73
C ASP A 39 -1.48 15.44 -7.41
N ARG A 40 -1.80 16.10 -6.28
CA ARG A 40 -1.39 15.62 -4.95
C ARG A 40 -2.02 14.27 -4.63
N ILE A 41 -3.29 14.07 -5.01
CA ILE A 41 -3.98 12.78 -4.88
C ILE A 41 -3.28 11.74 -5.75
N THR A 42 -2.97 12.06 -7.00
CA THR A 42 -2.30 11.14 -7.92
C THR A 42 -0.96 10.65 -7.35
N VAL A 43 -0.12 11.58 -6.86
CA VAL A 43 1.17 11.25 -6.23
C VAL A 43 0.96 10.44 -4.95
N TRP A 44 -0.02 10.80 -4.11
CA TRP A 44 -0.31 10.06 -2.89
C TRP A 44 -0.69 8.60 -3.20
N PHE A 45 -1.61 8.36 -4.13
CA PHE A 45 -2.02 7.01 -4.53
C PHE A 45 -0.89 6.22 -5.18
N GLN A 46 -0.02 6.86 -5.97
CA GLN A 46 1.19 6.23 -6.52
C GLN A 46 2.16 5.79 -5.41
N ASN A 47 2.42 6.67 -4.43
CA ASN A 47 3.27 6.37 -3.28
C ASN A 47 2.65 5.27 -2.41
N ARG A 48 1.34 5.33 -2.19
CA ARG A 48 0.62 4.36 -1.37
C ARG A 48 0.65 2.96 -1.97
N ARG A 49 0.42 2.84 -3.29
CA ARG A 49 0.57 1.57 -4.03
C ARG A 49 2.01 1.06 -4.01
N SER A 50 3.00 1.96 -4.10
CA SER A 50 4.41 1.56 -4.00
C SER A 50 4.74 0.97 -2.63
N LYS A 51 4.24 1.58 -1.55
CA LYS A 51 4.36 1.04 -0.19
C LYS A 51 3.64 -0.30 -0.05
N PHE A 52 2.44 -0.44 -0.60
CA PHE A 52 1.69 -1.71 -0.60
C PHE A 52 2.47 -2.83 -1.30
N ARG A 53 2.98 -2.60 -2.51
CA ARG A 53 3.81 -3.59 -3.23
C ARG A 53 5.08 -3.95 -2.46
N LYS A 54 5.76 -2.98 -1.84
CA LYS A 54 6.94 -3.23 -1.00
C LYS A 54 6.58 -4.12 0.21
N LEU A 55 5.46 -3.85 0.88
CA LEU A 55 5.00 -4.66 2.01
C LEU A 55 4.66 -6.09 1.58
N VAL A 56 3.96 -6.27 0.46
CA VAL A 56 3.65 -7.61 -0.08
C VAL A 56 4.93 -8.36 -0.45
N ARG A 57 5.89 -7.71 -1.12
CA ARG A 57 7.19 -8.31 -1.44
C ARG A 57 8.01 -8.65 -0.19
N ALA A 58 8.03 -7.78 0.81
CA ALA A 58 8.73 -8.02 2.05
C ALA A 58 8.10 -9.18 2.84
N LYS A 59 6.76 -9.25 2.90
CA LYS A 59 6.05 -10.40 3.49
C LYS A 59 6.36 -11.69 2.73
N ASN A 60 6.34 -11.66 1.40
CA ASN A 60 6.66 -12.83 0.58
C ASN A 60 8.14 -13.25 0.67
N SER A 61 9.07 -12.28 0.80
CA SER A 61 10.50 -12.57 1.00
C SER A 61 10.75 -13.18 2.37
N LYS A 62 10.22 -12.57 3.43
CA LYS A 62 10.24 -13.14 4.79
C LYS A 62 9.60 -14.53 4.81
N PHE A 63 8.56 -14.73 4.00
CA PHE A 63 7.87 -15.99 3.86
C PHE A 63 8.79 -17.07 3.30
N LYS A 64 9.36 -16.79 2.13
CA LYS A 64 10.30 -17.69 1.46
C LYS A 64 11.55 -17.97 2.30
N ASP A 65 12.05 -16.97 3.03
CA ASP A 65 13.21 -17.15 3.91
C ASP A 65 12.90 -18.10 5.08
N TRP A 66 11.69 -18.06 5.66
CA TRP A 66 11.32 -19.00 6.74
C TRP A 66 11.07 -20.40 6.19
N GLU A 67 10.41 -20.54 5.03
CA GLU A 67 10.17 -21.84 4.40
C GLU A 67 11.49 -22.53 4.04
N PHE A 68 12.42 -21.78 3.45
CA PHE A 68 13.74 -22.28 3.13
C PHE A 68 14.49 -22.79 4.38
N LYS A 69 14.44 -22.01 5.47
CA LYS A 69 15.06 -22.40 6.74
C LYS A 69 14.41 -23.62 7.38
N LEU A 70 13.10 -23.80 7.25
CA LEU A 70 12.43 -25.01 7.73
C LEU A 70 12.81 -26.22 6.89
N ASN A 71 12.76 -26.12 5.57
CA ASN A 71 13.13 -27.22 4.68
C ASN A 71 14.58 -27.68 4.92
N LEU A 72 15.51 -26.75 5.17
CA LEU A 72 16.89 -27.08 5.58
C LEU A 72 16.97 -27.84 6.92
N LYS A 73 16.11 -27.51 7.89
CA LYS A 73 16.07 -28.22 9.19
C LYS A 73 15.47 -29.62 9.09
N PHE A 74 14.54 -29.83 8.15
CA PHE A 74 13.95 -31.15 7.89
C PHE A 74 14.94 -32.06 7.17
N ASP A 75 15.66 -31.55 6.16
CA ASP A 75 16.69 -32.29 5.41
C ASP A 75 17.85 -32.76 6.32
N SER A 76 18.18 -31.95 7.34
CA SER A 76 19.23 -32.30 8.30
C SER A 76 18.82 -33.35 9.35
N LYS A 77 17.55 -33.78 9.41
CA LYS A 77 17.05 -34.80 10.33
C LYS A 77 16.90 -36.20 9.70
N GLU A 78 17.16 -36.33 8.40
CA GLU A 78 17.07 -37.60 7.66
C GLU A 78 18.44 -38.26 7.41
N LYS A 79 19.49 -37.83 8.12
CA LYS A 79 20.81 -38.49 8.14
C LYS A 79 21.22 -38.91 9.55
#